data_AF-A0A4D6STK4-F1
#
_entry.id   AF-A0A4D6STK4-F1
#
_cell.length_a   1.000
_cell.length_b   1.000
_cell.length_c   1.000
_cell.angle_alpha   90.00
_cell.angle_beta   90.00
_cell.angle_gamma   90.00
#
_symmetry.space_group_name_H-M   'P 1'
#
loop_
_entity.id
_entity.type
_entity.pdbx_description
1 polymer ?
#
loop_
_entity_poly.entity_id
_entity_poly.type
_entity_poly.pdbx_seq_one_letter_code
_entity_poly.pdbx_strand_id
1 'polypeptide(L)'
;MEGCDCIEPFWPTDELLIKYQYISDFFIALAYFSIPLELIYFVNKSSFFPYRWVLIQFGAFIVLCGATHLINLWTFTTHSRTVAVVMTVAKVATAVVSCATALMLVHIIPDLLSVKTRELFLKKKADELDREMGLIRTQEETGRHVRMLTHEIRSTLDRHTILKTTLVELGRTLGLEECALWMPSRSGSSLQLSHTLRHQIPVGSSVQINLPVVNQVFSSNRAIIVPHTSLLARIRPVQGRYVPPEVAAVRVPLLHLSNFQINDWPELSAKSYAIMVLMLSSDSARKWHVHELELVEVVADQVAVALSHAAILEESMRARDLLMEQNVALDLARREAEMAIRARNDFLAVMNHEMRTPMNAIIALSSLLLETELTPEQRLMVETVLKSSNLLATLINDVLDLSKLEDGSLELEISVFNLHAVFKEVMSFVKPIAAIKKLSVSAMLSPDLPLSAIGDEKR
;
A
#
# COMPACT_ATOMS: atom_id res chain seq x y z
N MET A 1 -67.12 -101.97 64.16
CA MET A 1 -65.70 -101.67 64.46
C MET A 1 -65.15 -101.02 63.21
N GLU A 2 -65.29 -99.69 63.16
CA GLU A 2 -64.17 -98.72 63.29
C GLU A 2 -63.65 -98.41 61.88
N GLY A 3 -63.88 -97.25 61.26
CA GLY A 3 -63.76 -95.90 61.82
C GLY A 3 -62.29 -95.48 61.70
N CYS A 4 -61.85 -95.04 60.52
CA CYS A 4 -60.52 -94.48 60.33
C CYS A 4 -60.69 -93.07 59.75
N ASP A 5 -60.96 -92.13 60.66
CA ASP A 5 -60.98 -90.70 60.39
C ASP A 5 -59.56 -90.20 60.11
N CYS A 6 -59.44 -89.40 59.06
CA CYS A 6 -58.29 -88.58 58.75
C CYS A 6 -58.14 -87.48 59.81
N ILE A 7 -57.00 -87.44 60.49
CA ILE A 7 -56.61 -86.29 61.33
C ILE A 7 -55.22 -85.84 60.89
N GLU A 8 -55.15 -84.84 60.02
CA GLU A 8 -53.95 -84.03 59.85
C GLU A 8 -53.79 -83.11 61.08
N PRO A 9 -52.59 -83.01 61.69
CA PRO A 9 -52.40 -82.23 62.91
C PRO A 9 -52.24 -80.72 62.58
N PHE A 10 -53.06 -79.89 63.23
CA PHE A 10 -52.93 -78.44 63.30
C PHE A 10 -51.56 -78.05 63.91
N TRP A 11 -50.70 -77.36 63.15
CA TRP A 11 -49.42 -76.81 63.63
C TRP A 11 -49.56 -75.32 64.05
N PRO A 12 -48.83 -74.84 65.08
CA PRO A 12 -48.82 -73.42 65.51
C PRO A 12 -48.03 -72.47 64.56
N THR A 13 -47.60 -72.95 63.39
CA THR A 13 -46.87 -72.19 62.37
C THR A 13 -47.72 -71.18 61.61
N ASP A 14 -49.05 -71.37 61.58
CA ASP A 14 -49.97 -70.53 60.81
C ASP A 14 -50.05 -69.10 61.37
N GLU A 15 -49.93 -68.94 62.69
CA GLU A 15 -50.04 -67.62 63.35
C GLU A 15 -48.82 -66.73 63.09
N LEU A 16 -47.62 -67.33 62.99
CA LEU A 16 -46.39 -66.61 62.66
C LEU A 16 -46.37 -66.20 61.19
N LEU A 17 -46.76 -67.10 60.28
CA LEU A 17 -46.85 -66.82 58.85
C LEU A 17 -47.82 -65.67 58.56
N ILE A 18 -49.00 -65.67 59.19
CA ILE A 18 -49.98 -64.60 59.05
C ILE A 18 -49.43 -63.26 59.58
N LYS A 19 -48.69 -63.26 60.71
CA LYS A 19 -48.04 -62.04 61.24
C LYS A 19 -46.98 -61.51 60.29
N TYR A 20 -46.14 -62.36 59.70
CA TYR A 20 -45.15 -61.94 58.72
C TYR A 20 -45.81 -61.39 57.44
N GLN A 21 -46.87 -62.03 56.96
CA GLN A 21 -47.62 -61.55 55.80
C GLN A 21 -48.24 -60.16 56.08
N TYR A 22 -48.86 -59.97 57.24
CA TYR A 22 -49.41 -58.69 57.68
C TYR A 22 -48.35 -57.58 57.73
N ILE A 23 -47.19 -57.86 58.35
CA ILE A 23 -46.09 -56.90 58.44
C ILE A 23 -45.56 -56.55 57.04
N SER A 24 -45.43 -57.55 56.15
CA SER A 24 -44.96 -57.33 54.78
C SER A 24 -45.92 -56.49 53.95
N ASP A 25 -47.23 -56.79 53.99
CA ASP A 25 -48.26 -56.03 53.25
C ASP A 25 -48.35 -54.58 53.75
N PHE A 26 -48.15 -54.35 55.05
CA PHE A 26 -48.08 -53.01 55.62
C PHE A 26 -46.89 -52.19 55.05
N PHE A 27 -45.68 -52.75 55.06
CA PHE A 27 -44.51 -52.05 54.54
C PHE A 27 -44.56 -51.86 53.02
N ILE A 28 -45.10 -52.81 52.26
CA ILE A 28 -45.30 -52.69 50.82
C ILE A 28 -46.31 -51.58 50.52
N ALA A 29 -47.45 -51.55 51.22
CA ALA A 29 -48.43 -50.49 51.07
C ALA A 29 -47.82 -49.11 51.38
N LEU A 30 -47.10 -48.98 52.51
CA LEU A 30 -46.44 -47.73 52.89
C LEU A 30 -45.46 -47.24 51.80
N ALA A 31 -44.61 -48.12 51.29
CA ALA A 31 -43.69 -47.79 50.21
C ALA A 31 -44.43 -47.36 48.93
N TYR A 32 -45.50 -48.05 48.56
CA TYR A 32 -46.30 -47.76 47.36
C TYR A 32 -47.11 -46.47 47.46
N PHE A 33 -47.41 -45.95 48.66
CA PHE A 33 -47.95 -44.60 48.82
C PHE A 33 -46.86 -43.50 48.90
N SER A 34 -45.65 -43.84 49.33
CA SER A 34 -44.53 -42.88 49.42
C SER A 34 -43.90 -42.55 48.06
N ILE A 35 -43.61 -43.55 47.23
CA ILE A 35 -42.92 -43.37 45.93
C ILE A 35 -43.68 -42.39 44.98
N PRO A 36 -45.02 -42.45 44.85
CA PRO A 36 -45.76 -41.49 44.03
C PRO A 36 -45.64 -40.03 44.52
N LEU A 37 -45.55 -39.79 45.84
CA LEU A 37 -45.35 -38.45 46.39
C LEU A 37 -44.00 -37.87 45.98
N GLU A 38 -42.94 -38.70 46.03
CA GLU A 38 -41.60 -38.33 45.57
C GLU A 38 -41.56 -38.04 44.06
N LEU A 39 -42.25 -38.86 43.26
CA LEU A 39 -42.38 -38.63 41.81
C LEU A 39 -43.11 -37.31 41.48
N ILE A 40 -44.18 -36.99 42.20
CA ILE A 40 -44.91 -35.71 42.03
C ILE A 40 -44.01 -34.53 42.40
N TYR A 41 -43.24 -34.63 43.48
CA TYR A 41 -42.26 -33.61 43.86
C TYR A 41 -41.20 -33.39 42.77
N PHE A 42 -40.65 -34.49 42.22
CA PHE A 42 -39.67 -34.42 41.12
C PHE A 42 -40.22 -33.75 39.87
N VAL A 43 -41.46 -34.09 39.46
CA VAL A 43 -42.11 -33.49 38.28
C VAL A 43 -42.36 -31.99 38.46
N ASN A 44 -42.79 -31.57 39.65
CA ASN A 44 -43.04 -30.15 39.92
C ASN A 44 -41.75 -29.31 39.94
N LYS A 45 -40.61 -29.91 40.31
CA LYS A 45 -39.31 -29.23 40.34
C LYS A 45 -38.56 -29.28 39.00
N SER A 46 -38.87 -30.25 38.15
CA SER A 46 -38.24 -30.41 36.83
C SER A 46 -38.96 -29.59 35.75
N SER A 47 -38.30 -28.55 35.25
CA SER A 47 -38.81 -27.65 34.20
C SER A 47 -38.90 -28.34 32.81
N PHE A 48 -38.18 -29.45 32.60
CA PHE A 48 -37.86 -29.95 31.25
C PHE A 48 -38.23 -31.43 31.01
N PHE A 49 -39.33 -31.95 31.58
CA PHE A 49 -39.79 -33.30 31.26
C PHE A 49 -41.01 -33.28 30.31
N PRO A 50 -40.84 -33.63 29.02
CA PRO A 50 -41.91 -33.50 28.01
C PRO A 50 -43.07 -34.48 28.19
N TYR A 51 -42.88 -35.57 28.95
CA TYR A 51 -43.87 -36.66 29.08
C TYR A 51 -44.47 -36.76 30.50
N ARG A 52 -45.00 -35.65 31.02
CA ARG A 52 -45.60 -35.59 32.38
C ARG A 52 -46.70 -36.61 32.62
N TRP A 53 -47.51 -36.91 31.59
CA TRP A 53 -48.61 -37.87 31.66
C TRP A 53 -48.17 -39.30 32.00
N VAL A 54 -46.98 -39.72 31.58
CA VAL A 54 -46.49 -41.08 31.83
C VAL A 54 -46.04 -41.26 33.26
N LEU A 55 -45.46 -40.23 33.87
CA LEU A 55 -45.13 -40.24 35.30
C LEU A 55 -46.40 -40.27 36.17
N ILE A 56 -47.48 -39.62 35.73
CA ILE A 56 -48.79 -39.71 36.39
C ILE A 56 -49.37 -41.12 36.27
N GLN A 57 -49.32 -41.75 35.08
CA GLN A 57 -49.78 -43.13 34.90
C GLN A 57 -48.95 -44.14 35.71
N PHE A 58 -47.63 -43.94 35.79
CA PHE A 58 -46.74 -44.76 36.62
C PHE A 58 -47.05 -44.57 38.12
N GLY A 59 -47.27 -43.34 38.57
CA GLY A 59 -47.73 -43.05 39.93
C GLY A 59 -49.08 -43.72 40.24
N ALA A 60 -50.05 -43.62 39.34
CA ALA A 60 -51.37 -44.25 39.49
C ALA A 60 -51.28 -45.78 39.56
N PHE A 61 -50.41 -46.40 38.75
CA PHE A 61 -50.13 -47.83 38.81
C PHE A 61 -49.61 -48.26 40.18
N ILE A 62 -48.60 -47.54 40.72
CA ILE A 62 -48.00 -47.86 42.03
C ILE A 62 -49.03 -47.69 43.15
N VAL A 63 -49.83 -46.61 43.12
CA VAL A 63 -50.91 -46.38 44.11
C VAL A 63 -51.95 -47.49 44.07
N LEU A 64 -52.42 -47.91 42.89
CA LEU A 64 -53.41 -48.97 42.74
C LEU A 64 -52.86 -50.34 43.19
N CYS A 65 -51.58 -50.64 42.92
CA CYS A 65 -50.87 -51.77 43.51
C CYS A 65 -50.85 -51.67 45.05
N GLY A 66 -50.52 -50.49 45.60
CA GLY A 66 -50.48 -50.24 47.05
C GLY A 66 -51.84 -50.44 47.71
N ALA A 67 -52.91 -50.00 47.05
CA ALA A 67 -54.27 -50.20 47.51
C ALA A 67 -54.61 -51.69 47.63
N THR A 68 -54.13 -52.56 46.73
CA THR A 68 -54.39 -54.01 46.85
C THR A 68 -53.74 -54.62 48.09
N HIS A 69 -52.53 -54.20 48.47
CA HIS A 69 -51.86 -54.65 49.69
C HIS A 69 -52.54 -54.08 50.95
N LEU A 70 -52.99 -52.82 50.91
CA LEU A 70 -53.75 -52.21 52.00
C LEU A 70 -55.11 -52.88 52.22
N ILE A 71 -55.81 -53.23 51.14
CA ILE A 71 -57.09 -53.96 51.20
C ILE A 71 -56.86 -55.37 51.76
N ASN A 72 -55.77 -56.05 51.36
CA ASN A 72 -55.38 -57.35 51.94
C ASN A 72 -55.16 -57.26 53.45
N LEU A 73 -54.50 -56.20 53.92
CA LEU A 73 -54.30 -55.94 55.35
C LEU A 73 -55.63 -55.84 56.12
N TRP A 74 -56.63 -55.17 55.53
CA TRP A 74 -57.96 -55.02 56.10
C TRP A 74 -58.74 -56.36 56.10
N THR A 75 -58.57 -57.21 55.08
CA THR A 75 -59.34 -58.46 54.94
C THR A 75 -59.03 -59.55 55.97
N PHE A 76 -57.96 -59.46 56.76
CA PHE A 76 -57.56 -60.52 57.69
C PHE A 76 -58.54 -60.77 58.86
N THR A 77 -59.45 -59.84 59.17
CA THR A 77 -60.35 -59.96 60.34
C THR A 77 -61.83 -60.11 60.00
N THR A 78 -62.30 -59.75 58.80
CA THR A 78 -63.71 -59.88 58.39
C THR A 78 -63.85 -60.03 56.87
N HIS A 79 -64.29 -61.21 56.42
CA HIS A 79 -64.61 -61.45 55.01
C HIS A 79 -66.04 -61.01 54.69
N SER A 80 -66.23 -59.73 54.36
CA SER A 80 -67.48 -59.24 53.77
C SER A 80 -67.42 -59.33 52.23
N ARG A 81 -68.55 -59.68 51.61
CA ARG A 81 -68.73 -59.70 50.14
C ARG A 81 -68.39 -58.37 49.49
N THR A 82 -68.55 -57.25 50.20
CA THR A 82 -68.19 -55.91 49.72
C THR A 82 -66.67 -55.74 49.56
N VAL A 83 -65.86 -56.27 50.48
CA VAL A 83 -64.39 -56.12 50.43
C VAL A 83 -63.80 -56.98 49.30
N ALA A 84 -64.36 -58.16 49.05
CA ALA A 84 -63.98 -58.99 47.89
C ALA A 84 -64.28 -58.30 46.54
N VAL A 85 -65.41 -57.59 46.43
CA VAL A 85 -65.72 -56.78 45.24
C VAL A 85 -64.75 -55.61 45.10
N VAL A 86 -64.43 -54.90 46.18
CA VAL A 86 -63.46 -53.79 46.14
C VAL A 86 -62.06 -54.29 45.75
N MET A 87 -61.63 -55.45 46.26
CA MET A 87 -60.33 -56.06 45.91
C MET A 87 -60.28 -56.48 44.44
N THR A 88 -61.34 -57.08 43.92
CA THR A 88 -61.39 -57.49 42.49
C THR A 88 -61.40 -56.27 41.56
N VAL A 89 -62.16 -55.23 41.89
CA VAL A 89 -62.15 -53.96 41.14
C VAL A 89 -60.77 -53.31 41.17
N ALA A 90 -60.11 -53.26 42.35
CA ALA A 90 -58.75 -52.73 42.47
C ALA A 90 -57.76 -53.50 41.60
N LYS A 91 -57.80 -54.85 41.62
CA LYS A 91 -56.93 -55.69 40.78
C LYS A 91 -57.15 -55.46 39.27
N VAL A 92 -58.40 -55.34 38.83
CA VAL A 92 -58.72 -55.07 37.42
C VAL A 92 -58.24 -53.68 37.02
N ALA A 93 -58.46 -52.67 37.85
CA ALA A 93 -57.98 -51.31 37.59
C ALA A 93 -56.45 -51.27 37.50
N THR A 94 -55.73 -51.94 38.41
CA THR A 94 -54.27 -52.08 38.36
C THR A 94 -53.80 -52.75 37.08
N ALA A 95 -54.45 -53.83 36.64
CA ALA A 95 -54.09 -54.53 35.41
C ALA A 95 -54.27 -53.66 34.16
N VAL A 96 -55.36 -52.88 34.09
CA VAL A 96 -55.61 -51.96 32.98
C VAL A 96 -54.57 -50.85 32.92
N VAL A 97 -54.29 -50.19 34.06
CA VAL A 97 -53.29 -49.11 34.12
C VAL A 97 -51.88 -49.64 33.82
N SER A 98 -51.54 -50.84 34.31
CA SER A 98 -50.25 -51.50 34.04
C SER A 98 -50.05 -51.83 32.55
N CYS A 99 -51.10 -52.34 31.89
CA CYS A 99 -51.03 -52.63 30.45
C CYS A 99 -50.89 -51.32 29.63
N ALA A 100 -51.62 -50.27 30.01
CA ALA A 100 -51.54 -48.97 29.37
C ALA A 100 -50.16 -48.31 29.55
N THR A 101 -49.57 -48.37 30.75
CA THR A 101 -48.21 -47.83 30.99
C THR A 101 -47.15 -48.59 30.20
N ALA A 102 -47.25 -49.92 30.10
CA ALA A 102 -46.32 -50.73 29.32
C ALA A 102 -46.33 -50.37 27.82
N LEU A 103 -47.52 -50.18 27.23
CA LEU A 103 -47.66 -49.79 25.82
C LEU A 103 -47.10 -48.38 25.55
N MET A 104 -47.40 -47.42 26.42
CA MET A 104 -46.88 -46.05 26.28
C MET A 104 -45.36 -45.99 26.39
N LEU A 105 -44.76 -46.80 27.27
CA LEU A 105 -43.32 -46.80 27.48
C LEU A 105 -42.54 -47.25 26.23
N VAL A 106 -43.08 -48.21 25.47
CA VAL A 106 -42.49 -48.68 24.20
C VAL A 106 -42.41 -47.54 23.17
N HIS A 107 -43.37 -46.62 23.18
CA HIS A 107 -43.38 -45.48 22.25
C HIS A 107 -42.45 -44.34 22.70
N ILE A 108 -42.28 -44.12 24.00
CA ILE A 108 -41.55 -42.97 24.54
C ILE A 108 -40.04 -43.20 24.64
N ILE A 109 -39.61 -44.43 24.92
CA ILE A 109 -38.17 -44.79 24.97
C ILE A 109 -37.41 -44.37 23.70
N PRO A 110 -37.87 -44.68 22.46
CA PRO A 110 -37.14 -44.29 21.26
C PRO A 110 -37.06 -42.76 21.09
N ASP A 111 -38.11 -42.02 21.43
CA ASP A 111 -38.11 -40.55 21.37
C ASP A 111 -37.10 -39.95 22.35
N LEU A 112 -37.04 -40.46 23.58
CA LEU A 112 -36.10 -39.99 24.60
C LEU A 112 -34.64 -40.24 24.18
N LEU A 113 -34.36 -41.37 23.54
CA LEU A 113 -33.05 -41.69 22.99
C LEU A 113 -32.70 -40.80 21.79
N SER A 114 -33.67 -40.46 20.94
CA SER A 114 -33.47 -39.60 19.77
C SER A 114 -33.01 -38.18 20.14
N VAL A 115 -33.55 -37.61 21.23
CA VAL A 115 -33.16 -36.27 21.71
C VAL A 115 -31.69 -36.23 22.11
N LYS A 116 -31.23 -37.25 22.85
CA LYS A 116 -29.83 -37.35 23.29
C LYS A 116 -28.86 -37.53 22.11
N THR A 117 -29.26 -38.27 21.07
CA THR A 117 -28.45 -38.39 19.85
C THR A 117 -28.37 -37.06 19.07
N ARG A 118 -29.46 -36.29 19.03
CA ARG A 118 -29.51 -34.99 18.36
C ARG A 118 -28.68 -33.94 19.07
N GLU A 119 -28.69 -33.93 20.40
CA GLU A 119 -27.81 -33.08 21.22
C GLU A 119 -26.33 -33.36 20.94
N LEU A 120 -25.94 -34.63 20.92
CA LEU A 120 -24.56 -35.03 20.62
C LEU A 120 -24.12 -34.61 19.21
N PHE A 121 -25.01 -34.77 18.22
CA PHE A 121 -24.76 -34.36 16.85
C PHE A 121 -24.60 -32.84 16.72
N LEU A 122 -25.48 -32.07 17.36
CA LEU A 122 -25.41 -30.61 17.37
C LEU A 122 -24.14 -30.10 18.04
N LYS A 123 -23.73 -30.72 19.16
CA LYS A 123 -22.48 -30.37 19.85
C LYS A 123 -21.26 -30.63 18.96
N LYS A 124 -21.21 -31.81 18.32
CA LYS A 124 -20.12 -32.14 17.39
C LYS A 124 -20.08 -31.18 16.19
N LYS A 125 -21.25 -30.77 15.67
CA LYS A 125 -21.34 -29.79 14.58
C LYS A 125 -20.93 -28.38 15.01
N ALA A 126 -21.26 -27.97 16.24
CA ALA A 126 -20.82 -26.69 16.79
C ALA A 126 -19.29 -26.67 16.98
N ASP A 127 -18.71 -27.74 17.53
CA ASP A 127 -17.25 -27.85 17.70
C ASP A 127 -16.50 -27.85 16.35
N GLU A 128 -17.07 -28.50 15.32
CA GLU A 128 -16.52 -28.49 13.96
C GLU A 128 -16.57 -27.09 13.34
N LEU A 129 -17.70 -26.39 13.50
CA LEU A 129 -17.89 -25.03 12.99
C LEU A 129 -16.98 -24.02 13.71
N ASP A 130 -16.81 -24.11 15.03
CA ASP A 130 -15.89 -23.27 15.79
C ASP A 130 -14.44 -23.44 15.33
N ARG A 131 -14.05 -24.68 14.97
CA ARG A 131 -12.72 -24.97 14.46
C ARG A 131 -12.49 -24.38 13.06
N GLU A 132 -13.47 -24.49 12.17
CA GLU A 132 -13.43 -23.85 10.84
C GLU A 132 -13.43 -22.33 10.95
N MET A 133 -14.26 -21.76 11.83
CA MET A 133 -14.36 -20.32 12.06
C MET A 133 -13.06 -19.74 12.62
N GLY A 134 -12.35 -20.49 13.48
CA GLY A 134 -11.01 -20.12 13.96
C GLY A 134 -9.96 -20.06 12.85
N LEU A 135 -9.98 -21.00 11.90
CA LEU A 135 -9.08 -21.00 10.74
C LEU A 135 -9.37 -19.82 9.79
N ILE A 136 -10.65 -19.52 9.56
CA ILE A 136 -11.05 -18.37 8.72
C ILE A 136 -10.66 -17.05 9.38
N ARG A 137 -10.86 -16.91 10.70
CA ARG A 137 -10.51 -15.70 11.45
C ARG A 137 -9.01 -15.41 11.44
N THR A 138 -8.18 -16.44 11.60
CA THR A 138 -6.72 -16.29 11.52
C THR A 138 -6.26 -15.89 10.10
N GLN A 139 -6.92 -16.40 9.06
CA GLN A 139 -6.71 -15.97 7.66
C GLN A 139 -7.13 -14.52 7.41
N GLU A 140 -8.26 -14.08 7.97
CA GLU A 140 -8.72 -12.69 7.81
C GLU A 140 -7.81 -11.70 8.55
N GLU A 141 -7.32 -12.07 9.74
CA GLU A 141 -6.37 -11.28 10.53
C GLU A 141 -5.01 -11.16 9.81
N THR A 142 -4.47 -12.25 9.24
CA THR A 142 -3.26 -12.21 8.39
C THR A 142 -3.48 -11.36 7.14
N GLY A 143 -4.64 -11.47 6.49
CA GLY A 143 -5.01 -10.64 5.34
C GLY A 143 -5.10 -9.14 5.68
N ARG A 144 -5.63 -8.79 6.86
CA ARG A 144 -5.68 -7.39 7.35
C ARG A 144 -4.30 -6.84 7.65
N HIS A 145 -3.43 -7.63 8.28
CA HIS A 145 -2.04 -7.25 8.52
C HIS A 145 -1.31 -6.97 7.21
N VAL A 146 -1.46 -7.83 6.20
CA VAL A 146 -0.85 -7.57 4.89
C VAL A 146 -1.45 -6.34 4.20
N ARG A 147 -2.76 -6.10 4.31
CA ARG A 147 -3.36 -4.85 3.81
C ARG A 147 -2.81 -3.61 4.52
N MET A 148 -2.58 -3.68 5.83
CA MET A 148 -1.92 -2.61 6.58
C MET A 148 -0.48 -2.38 6.09
N LEU A 149 0.29 -3.46 5.86
CA LEU A 149 1.62 -3.36 5.26
C LEU A 149 1.61 -2.65 3.93
N THR A 150 0.67 -3.00 3.04
CA THR A 150 0.59 -2.39 1.72
C THR A 150 0.32 -0.88 1.80
N HIS A 151 -0.37 -0.42 2.86
CA HIS A 151 -0.56 0.99 3.11
C HIS A 151 0.72 1.66 3.65
N GLU A 152 1.39 1.04 4.61
CA GLU A 152 2.61 1.58 5.23
C GLU A 152 3.78 1.64 4.22
N ILE A 153 3.91 0.62 3.37
CA ILE A 153 4.83 0.54 2.24
C ILE A 153 4.57 1.67 1.22
N ARG A 154 3.30 2.05 0.98
CA ARG A 154 2.96 3.19 0.10
C ARG A 154 3.23 4.55 0.75
N SER A 155 3.23 4.63 2.08
CA SER A 155 3.47 5.89 2.81
C SER A 155 4.95 6.23 2.97
N THR A 156 5.83 5.24 2.81
CA THR A 156 7.27 5.43 2.94
C THR A 156 7.89 5.59 1.56
N LEU A 157 8.70 6.63 1.37
CA LEU A 157 9.33 6.94 0.08
C LEU A 157 10.81 6.52 0.01
N ASP A 158 11.38 6.08 1.13
CA ASP A 158 12.76 5.61 1.19
C ASP A 158 12.85 4.12 0.84
N ARG A 159 13.64 3.81 -0.19
CA ARG A 159 13.89 2.45 -0.70
C ARG A 159 14.36 1.50 0.40
N HIS A 160 15.27 1.94 1.27
CA HIS A 160 15.83 1.07 2.32
C HIS A 160 14.79 0.72 3.39
N THR A 161 13.98 1.70 3.77
CA THR A 161 12.92 1.54 4.76
C THR A 161 11.78 0.66 4.23
N ILE A 162 11.35 0.86 2.98
CA ILE A 162 10.34 0.00 2.33
C ILE A 162 10.75 -1.48 2.42
N LEU A 163 11.98 -1.79 1.99
CA LEU A 163 12.49 -3.16 1.97
C LEU A 163 12.62 -3.76 3.37
N LYS A 164 13.14 -2.98 4.31
CA LYS A 164 13.31 -3.41 5.70
C LYS A 164 11.97 -3.71 6.37
N THR A 165 11.01 -2.79 6.27
CA THR A 165 9.67 -2.95 6.85
C THR A 165 8.98 -4.17 6.26
N THR A 166 9.04 -4.33 4.92
CA THR A 166 8.47 -5.50 4.24
C THR A 166 9.03 -6.81 4.79
N LEU A 167 10.36 -6.93 4.90
CA LEU A 167 11.00 -8.14 5.39
C LEU A 167 10.59 -8.44 6.83
N VAL A 168 10.64 -7.45 7.73
CA VAL A 168 10.29 -7.59 9.15
C VAL A 168 8.85 -8.06 9.33
N GLU A 169 7.93 -7.44 8.61
CA GLU A 169 6.51 -7.72 8.75
C GLU A 169 6.10 -9.03 8.09
N LEU A 170 6.67 -9.39 6.92
CA LEU A 170 6.51 -10.74 6.37
C LEU A 170 7.07 -11.79 7.34
N GLY A 171 8.22 -11.51 7.96
CA GLY A 171 8.83 -12.37 8.97
C GLY A 171 7.90 -12.65 10.15
N ARG A 172 7.25 -11.60 10.67
CA ARG A 172 6.27 -11.71 11.77
C ARG A 172 4.99 -12.41 11.34
N THR A 173 4.43 -12.04 10.19
CA THR A 173 3.13 -12.49 9.70
C THR A 173 3.13 -13.96 9.32
N LEU A 174 4.22 -14.43 8.69
CA LEU A 174 4.34 -15.82 8.24
C LEU A 174 5.15 -16.70 9.21
N GLY A 175 5.70 -16.14 10.29
CA GLY A 175 6.55 -16.86 11.23
C GLY A 175 7.82 -17.39 10.56
N LEU A 176 8.46 -16.55 9.76
CA LEU A 176 9.67 -16.92 9.02
C LEU A 176 10.88 -16.93 9.94
N GLU A 177 11.77 -17.86 9.69
CA GLU A 177 13.07 -17.86 10.36
C GLU A 177 13.99 -16.79 9.78
N GLU A 178 13.93 -16.64 8.46
CA GLU A 178 14.73 -15.71 7.67
C GLU A 178 13.97 -15.31 6.42
N CYS A 179 14.14 -14.05 6.03
CA CYS A 179 13.59 -13.49 4.81
C CYS A 179 14.67 -12.61 4.19
N ALA A 180 14.96 -12.78 2.91
CA ALA A 180 16.09 -12.15 2.25
C ALA A 180 15.71 -11.63 0.88
N LEU A 181 16.33 -10.52 0.49
CA LEU A 181 16.15 -9.91 -0.83
C LEU A 181 17.46 -9.87 -1.59
N TRP A 182 17.46 -10.50 -2.76
CA TRP A 182 18.55 -10.54 -3.72
C TRP A 182 18.30 -9.54 -4.84
N MET A 183 19.18 -8.54 -4.95
CA MET A 183 19.05 -7.44 -5.92
C MET A 183 20.07 -7.61 -7.05
N PRO A 184 19.73 -7.26 -8.30
CA PRO A 184 20.68 -7.29 -9.40
C PRO A 184 21.85 -6.33 -9.16
N SER A 185 23.06 -6.80 -9.45
CA SER A 185 24.29 -6.00 -9.39
C SER A 185 24.34 -4.96 -10.50
N ARG A 186 25.20 -3.95 -10.36
CA ARG A 186 25.44 -2.92 -11.38
C ARG A 186 25.89 -3.50 -12.73
N SER A 187 26.56 -4.66 -12.73
CA SER A 187 26.96 -5.35 -13.96
C SER A 187 25.82 -6.11 -14.65
N GLY A 188 24.67 -6.28 -13.98
CA GLY A 188 23.52 -7.03 -14.51
C GLY A 188 23.74 -8.55 -14.67
N SER A 189 24.89 -9.09 -14.28
CA SER A 189 25.24 -10.51 -14.45
C SER A 189 25.00 -11.38 -13.21
N SER A 190 24.92 -10.76 -12.04
CA SER A 190 24.75 -11.45 -10.76
C SER A 190 23.75 -10.74 -9.86
N LEU A 191 23.10 -11.50 -8.98
CA LEU A 191 22.31 -11.03 -7.85
C LEU A 191 23.20 -10.91 -6.61
N GLN A 192 23.11 -9.80 -5.90
CA GLN A 192 23.78 -9.56 -4.62
C GLN A 192 22.74 -9.54 -3.50
N LEU A 193 23.08 -10.16 -2.36
CA LEU A 193 22.23 -10.10 -1.18
C LEU A 193 22.20 -8.69 -0.62
N SER A 194 21.03 -8.05 -0.67
CA SER A 194 20.87 -6.64 -0.32
C SER A 194 20.32 -6.46 1.10
N HIS A 195 19.32 -7.25 1.49
CA HIS A 195 18.65 -7.12 2.78
C HIS A 195 18.30 -8.50 3.35
N THR A 196 18.34 -8.63 4.69
CA THR A 196 17.93 -9.82 5.43
C THR A 196 17.11 -9.44 6.66
N LEU A 197 16.21 -10.32 7.12
CA LEU A 197 15.34 -10.09 8.27
C LEU A 197 16.15 -9.74 9.53
N ARG A 198 17.27 -10.43 9.73
CA ARG A 198 18.15 -10.27 10.90
C ARG A 198 19.31 -9.29 10.70
N HIS A 199 19.35 -8.57 9.58
CA HIS A 199 20.37 -7.54 9.27
C HIS A 199 21.82 -8.03 9.31
N GLN A 200 22.04 -9.33 9.11
CA GLN A 200 23.37 -9.93 9.01
C GLN A 200 23.56 -10.40 7.57
N ILE A 201 24.39 -9.68 6.81
CA ILE A 201 24.71 -10.00 5.43
C ILE A 201 26.13 -10.58 5.41
N PRO A 202 26.33 -11.86 5.02
CA PRO A 202 27.67 -12.41 4.86
C PRO A 202 28.40 -11.66 3.74
N VAL A 203 29.64 -11.24 4.01
CA VAL A 203 30.48 -10.53 3.04
C VAL A 203 30.66 -11.38 1.78
N GLY A 204 30.37 -10.81 0.60
CA GLY A 204 30.56 -11.48 -0.70
C GLY A 204 29.42 -12.40 -1.16
N SER A 205 28.23 -12.29 -0.58
CA SER A 205 27.05 -13.09 -1.00
C SER A 205 26.52 -12.65 -2.38
N SER A 206 27.01 -13.30 -3.45
CA SER A 206 26.60 -13.07 -4.84
C SER A 206 26.24 -14.38 -5.53
N VAL A 207 25.21 -14.34 -6.37
CA VAL A 207 24.66 -15.48 -7.10
C VAL A 207 24.53 -15.12 -8.58
N GLN A 208 25.02 -15.95 -9.48
CA GLN A 208 24.92 -15.70 -10.93
C GLN A 208 23.48 -15.84 -11.42
N ILE A 209 23.04 -14.96 -12.33
CA ILE A 209 21.66 -14.97 -12.84
C ILE A 209 21.40 -16.18 -13.75
N ASN A 210 22.44 -16.71 -14.40
CA ASN A 210 22.35 -17.84 -15.31
C ASN A 210 22.04 -19.19 -14.63
N LEU A 211 21.96 -19.24 -13.29
CA LEU A 211 21.63 -20.46 -12.59
C LEU A 211 20.20 -20.92 -12.90
N PRO A 212 19.95 -22.24 -13.03
CA PRO A 212 18.65 -22.76 -13.43
C PRO A 212 17.54 -22.36 -12.45
N VAL A 213 17.85 -22.36 -11.15
CA VAL A 213 16.92 -21.92 -10.10
C VAL A 213 16.53 -20.45 -10.24
N VAL A 214 17.47 -19.57 -10.59
CA VAL A 214 17.21 -18.13 -10.77
C VAL A 214 16.34 -17.91 -12.00
N ASN A 215 16.67 -18.56 -13.12
CA ASN A 215 15.87 -18.52 -14.34
C ASN A 215 14.44 -19.07 -14.13
N GLN A 216 14.29 -20.10 -13.32
CA GLN A 216 12.98 -20.64 -12.95
C GLN A 216 12.13 -19.62 -12.17
N VAL A 217 12.74 -18.91 -11.20
CA VAL A 217 12.05 -17.83 -10.47
C VAL A 217 11.70 -16.66 -11.39
N PHE A 218 12.61 -16.26 -12.30
CA PHE A 218 12.38 -15.12 -13.20
C PHE A 218 11.30 -15.37 -14.26
N SER A 219 11.19 -16.62 -14.73
CA SER A 219 10.18 -17.03 -15.70
C SER A 219 8.80 -17.29 -15.07
N SER A 220 8.73 -17.50 -13.75
CA SER A 220 7.48 -17.71 -13.03
C SER A 220 6.90 -16.40 -12.50
N ASN A 221 5.61 -16.16 -12.73
CA ASN A 221 4.88 -15.08 -12.06
C ASN A 221 4.40 -15.46 -10.65
N ARG A 222 4.63 -16.71 -10.24
CA ARG A 222 4.19 -17.27 -8.95
C ARG A 222 5.36 -17.53 -8.02
N ALA A 223 5.10 -17.56 -6.72
CA ALA A 223 6.05 -18.02 -5.73
C ALA A 223 6.30 -19.52 -5.93
N ILE A 224 7.58 -19.91 -6.02
CA ILE A 224 7.99 -21.30 -6.24
C ILE A 224 8.75 -21.83 -5.04
N ILE A 225 8.59 -23.12 -4.76
CA ILE A 225 9.39 -23.81 -3.75
C ILE A 225 10.75 -24.15 -4.35
N VAL A 226 11.81 -23.75 -3.65
CA VAL A 226 13.19 -23.92 -4.08
C VAL A 226 13.90 -24.88 -3.12
N PRO A 227 14.84 -25.73 -3.59
CA PRO A 227 15.63 -26.56 -2.70
C PRO A 227 16.40 -25.72 -1.66
N HIS A 228 16.35 -26.16 -0.40
CA HIS A 228 17.13 -25.55 0.69
C HIS A 228 18.66 -25.59 0.46
N THR A 229 19.12 -26.46 -0.44
CA THR A 229 20.53 -26.56 -0.87
C THR A 229 20.94 -25.50 -1.89
N SER A 230 19.98 -24.75 -2.44
CA SER A 230 20.24 -23.71 -3.44
C SER A 230 21.11 -22.58 -2.88
N LEU A 231 21.87 -21.90 -3.75
CA LEU A 231 22.68 -20.75 -3.36
C LEU A 231 21.83 -19.57 -2.87
N LEU A 232 20.56 -19.49 -3.30
CA LEU A 232 19.60 -18.49 -2.84
C LEU A 232 19.16 -18.71 -1.39
N ALA A 233 19.13 -19.97 -0.93
CA ALA A 233 18.74 -20.37 0.42
C ALA A 233 19.91 -20.40 1.43
N ARG A 234 21.16 -20.40 0.95
CA ARG A 234 22.38 -20.47 1.77
C ARG A 234 22.78 -19.12 2.39
N ILE A 235 21.85 -18.46 3.08
CA ILE A 235 22.08 -17.18 3.75
C ILE A 235 22.81 -17.38 5.10
N ARG A 236 22.66 -18.56 5.72
CA ARG A 236 23.37 -18.96 6.95
C ARG A 236 23.91 -20.40 6.88
N PRO A 237 25.00 -20.70 7.61
CA PRO A 237 25.44 -22.08 7.82
C PRO A 237 24.38 -22.84 8.63
N VAL A 238 24.02 -24.03 8.17
CA VAL A 238 23.03 -24.89 8.81
C VAL A 238 23.58 -25.39 10.14
N GLN A 239 23.25 -24.74 11.26
CA GLN A 239 23.57 -25.26 12.59
C GLN A 239 22.46 -26.20 13.05
N GLY A 240 22.77 -27.50 13.07
CA GLY A 240 22.06 -28.54 13.83
C GLY A 240 20.58 -28.73 13.54
N ARG A 241 20.20 -29.33 12.39
CA ARG A 241 18.79 -29.63 12.08
C ARG A 241 18.52 -31.11 11.84
N TYR A 242 17.41 -31.59 12.41
CA TYR A 242 16.81 -32.91 12.18
C TYR A 242 15.89 -32.95 10.94
N VAL A 243 15.43 -31.80 10.42
CA VAL A 243 14.54 -31.68 9.24
C VAL A 243 14.95 -30.48 8.37
N PRO A 244 15.04 -30.61 7.03
CA PRO A 244 15.35 -29.49 6.14
C PRO A 244 14.21 -28.47 6.07
N PRO A 245 14.48 -27.15 6.15
CA PRO A 245 13.45 -26.13 6.05
C PRO A 245 12.89 -26.03 4.63
N GLU A 246 11.63 -25.65 4.50
CA GLU A 246 11.03 -25.35 3.20
C GLU A 246 11.24 -23.88 2.82
N VAL A 247 11.70 -23.66 1.58
CA VAL A 247 12.12 -22.35 1.09
C VAL A 247 11.25 -21.95 -0.11
N ALA A 248 10.64 -20.77 -0.03
CA ALA A 248 9.92 -20.17 -1.13
C ALA A 248 10.74 -19.03 -1.74
N ALA A 249 10.67 -18.87 -3.06
CA ALA A 249 11.27 -17.76 -3.78
C ALA A 249 10.24 -17.13 -4.71
N VAL A 250 10.20 -15.81 -4.72
CA VAL A 250 9.33 -15.01 -5.60
C VAL A 250 10.14 -13.91 -6.25
N ARG A 251 9.88 -13.64 -7.53
CA ARG A 251 10.48 -12.51 -8.23
C ARG A 251 9.80 -11.21 -7.79
N VAL A 252 10.58 -10.14 -7.68
CA VAL A 252 10.10 -8.77 -7.45
C VAL A 252 10.50 -7.94 -8.66
N PRO A 253 9.54 -7.54 -9.52
CA PRO A 253 9.83 -6.66 -10.65
C PRO A 253 10.47 -5.34 -10.19
N LEU A 254 11.55 -4.94 -10.85
CA LEU A 254 12.20 -3.66 -10.60
C LEU A 254 12.08 -2.79 -11.84
N LEU A 255 11.65 -1.55 -11.65
CA LEU A 255 11.69 -0.54 -12.68
C LEU A 255 13.14 -0.07 -12.86
N HIS A 256 13.71 -0.27 -14.04
CA HIS A 256 15.01 0.27 -14.38
C HIS A 256 14.81 1.56 -15.18
N LEU A 257 14.97 2.71 -14.50
CA LEU A 257 14.96 4.05 -15.10
C LEU A 257 16.33 4.34 -15.72
N SER A 258 16.70 3.61 -16.77
CA SER A 258 17.82 4.01 -17.61
C SER A 258 17.26 4.69 -18.85
N ASN A 259 17.63 5.95 -19.03
CA ASN A 259 17.43 6.78 -20.21
C ASN A 259 16.00 7.23 -20.49
N PHE A 260 15.55 8.25 -19.74
CA PHE A 260 14.65 9.26 -20.31
C PHE A 260 15.45 10.14 -21.29
N GLN A 261 15.88 9.58 -22.43
CA GLN A 261 16.24 10.39 -23.59
C GLN A 261 14.94 10.68 -24.34
N ILE A 262 14.57 11.95 -24.37
CA ILE A 262 13.27 12.47 -24.83
C ILE A 262 12.93 12.16 -26.31
N ASN A 263 13.85 11.57 -27.09
CA ASN A 263 13.68 11.39 -28.53
C ASN A 263 13.77 9.95 -29.06
N ASP A 264 14.04 8.93 -28.23
CA ASP A 264 14.02 7.55 -28.69
C ASP A 264 12.97 6.76 -27.89
N TRP A 265 12.02 6.16 -28.60
CA TRP A 265 11.09 5.19 -28.03
C TRP A 265 11.89 4.17 -27.22
N PRO A 266 11.50 3.84 -25.98
CA PRO A 266 12.32 3.02 -25.11
C PRO A 266 12.46 1.63 -25.74
N GLU A 267 13.65 1.32 -26.26
CA GLU A 267 14.06 -0.05 -26.54
C GLU A 267 13.88 -0.82 -25.23
N LEU A 268 12.88 -1.72 -25.22
CA LEU A 268 12.55 -2.71 -24.19
C LEU A 268 13.51 -2.70 -23.00
N SER A 269 13.22 -1.83 -22.01
CA SER A 269 13.89 -1.81 -20.71
C SER A 269 14.18 -3.24 -20.28
N ALA A 270 15.46 -3.60 -20.17
CA ALA A 270 15.88 -4.93 -19.76
C ALA A 270 15.19 -5.24 -18.43
N LYS A 271 14.20 -6.15 -18.44
CA LYS A 271 13.37 -6.43 -17.28
C LYS A 271 14.27 -6.89 -16.14
N SER A 272 14.44 -6.03 -15.16
CA SER A 272 15.28 -6.26 -13.99
C SER A 272 14.40 -6.83 -12.89
N TYR A 273 14.82 -7.95 -12.31
CA TYR A 273 14.09 -8.62 -11.24
C TYR A 273 14.97 -8.80 -10.03
N ALA A 274 14.43 -8.49 -8.86
CA ALA A 274 14.94 -8.99 -7.59
C ALA A 274 14.35 -10.38 -7.29
N ILE A 275 14.96 -11.11 -6.35
CA ILE A 275 14.38 -12.32 -5.79
C ILE A 275 14.20 -12.14 -4.29
N MET A 276 12.98 -12.31 -3.81
CA MET A 276 12.69 -12.43 -2.39
C MET A 276 12.64 -13.92 -2.01
N VAL A 277 13.42 -14.30 -1.01
CA VAL A 277 13.57 -15.67 -0.52
C VAL A 277 13.07 -15.73 0.91
N LEU A 278 12.15 -16.65 1.18
CA LEU A 278 11.48 -16.81 2.47
C LEU A 278 11.72 -18.22 2.99
N MET A 279 12.20 -18.32 4.23
CA MET A 279 12.54 -19.60 4.86
C MET A 279 11.68 -19.83 6.10
N LEU A 280 10.96 -20.95 6.14
CA LEU A 280 10.22 -21.39 7.32
C LEU A 280 11.17 -21.92 8.40
N SER A 281 10.74 -21.85 9.66
CA SER A 281 11.47 -22.42 10.80
C SER A 281 11.62 -23.94 10.67
N SER A 282 12.84 -24.43 10.87
CA SER A 282 13.12 -25.87 10.89
C SER A 282 12.62 -26.62 12.09
N ASP A 283 12.29 -25.91 13.16
CA ASP A 283 11.92 -26.55 14.42
C ASP A 283 10.55 -27.24 14.31
N SER A 284 9.83 -26.95 13.22
CA SER A 284 8.59 -27.59 12.83
C SER A 284 8.70 -28.18 11.43
N ALA A 285 8.11 -29.36 11.19
CA ALA A 285 7.95 -29.94 9.84
C ALA A 285 6.86 -29.20 9.02
N ARG A 286 6.73 -27.89 9.21
CA ARG A 286 5.73 -27.04 8.57
C ARG A 286 6.04 -26.91 7.09
N LYS A 287 4.99 -26.96 6.28
CA LYS A 287 5.05 -26.69 4.85
C LYS A 287 4.29 -25.42 4.48
N TRP A 288 4.66 -24.82 3.36
CA TRP A 288 3.96 -23.70 2.74
C TRP A 288 2.57 -24.11 2.30
N HIS A 289 1.57 -23.36 2.74
CA HIS A 289 0.21 -23.49 2.25
C HIS A 289 0.02 -22.61 1.02
N VAL A 290 -0.90 -22.99 0.13
CA VAL A 290 -1.19 -22.26 -1.11
C VAL A 290 -1.51 -20.79 -0.84
N HIS A 291 -2.36 -20.51 0.15
CA HIS A 291 -2.73 -19.14 0.53
C HIS A 291 -1.55 -18.30 1.04
N GLU A 292 -0.54 -18.91 1.67
CA GLU A 292 0.65 -18.21 2.14
C GLU A 292 1.55 -17.81 0.95
N LEU A 293 1.62 -18.66 -0.07
CA LEU A 293 2.33 -18.35 -1.32
C LEU A 293 1.62 -17.24 -2.11
N GLU A 294 0.29 -17.31 -2.23
CA GLU A 294 -0.52 -16.25 -2.85
C GLU A 294 -0.35 -14.91 -2.12
N LEU A 295 -0.27 -14.93 -0.79
CA LEU A 295 0.00 -13.73 0.01
C LEU A 295 1.37 -13.13 -0.31
N VAL A 296 2.41 -13.96 -0.41
CA VAL A 296 3.77 -13.55 -0.75
C VAL A 296 3.84 -12.94 -2.15
N GLU A 297 3.10 -13.49 -3.11
CA GLU A 297 2.97 -12.94 -4.48
C GLU A 297 2.38 -11.52 -4.45
N VAL A 298 1.27 -11.33 -3.74
CA VAL A 298 0.63 -10.01 -3.60
C VAL A 298 1.58 -9.00 -2.95
N VAL A 299 2.32 -9.42 -1.91
CA VAL A 299 3.30 -8.54 -1.26
C VAL A 299 4.46 -8.20 -2.20
N ALA A 300 4.98 -9.17 -2.96
CA ALA A 300 6.05 -8.94 -3.92
C ALA A 300 5.66 -7.90 -4.98
N ASP A 301 4.44 -7.96 -5.51
CA ASP A 301 3.93 -6.98 -6.46
C ASP A 301 3.78 -5.58 -5.83
N GLN A 302 3.32 -5.49 -4.58
CA GLN A 302 3.20 -4.20 -3.89
C GLN A 302 4.54 -3.58 -3.55
N VAL A 303 5.53 -4.40 -3.19
CA VAL A 303 6.92 -3.97 -2.99
C VAL A 303 7.49 -3.45 -4.30
N ALA A 304 7.26 -4.13 -5.42
CA ALA A 304 7.69 -3.68 -6.74
C ALA A 304 7.13 -2.29 -7.09
N VAL A 305 5.83 -2.06 -6.83
CA VAL A 305 5.18 -0.76 -7.04
C VAL A 305 5.82 0.32 -6.15
N ALA A 306 5.99 0.06 -4.87
CA ALA A 306 6.56 1.03 -3.94
C ALA A 306 8.02 1.38 -4.24
N LEU A 307 8.82 0.37 -4.61
CA LEU A 307 10.19 0.58 -5.08
C LEU A 307 10.24 1.42 -6.36
N SER A 308 9.28 1.22 -7.26
CA SER A 308 9.17 2.01 -8.50
C SER A 308 8.85 3.47 -8.20
N HIS A 309 7.90 3.74 -7.30
CA HIS A 309 7.60 5.10 -6.85
C HIS A 309 8.79 5.78 -6.17
N ALA A 310 9.48 5.07 -5.27
CA ALA A 310 10.66 5.58 -4.60
C ALA A 310 11.77 5.94 -5.62
N ALA A 311 12.02 5.08 -6.61
CA ALA A 311 13.01 5.33 -7.65
C ALA A 311 12.66 6.55 -8.54
N ILE A 312 11.39 6.69 -8.94
CA ILE A 312 10.92 7.84 -9.74
C ILE A 312 11.07 9.14 -8.94
N LEU A 313 10.72 9.13 -7.66
CA LEU A 313 10.81 10.31 -6.80
C LEU A 313 12.26 10.72 -6.56
N GLU A 314 13.15 9.77 -6.28
CA GLU A 314 14.58 10.03 -6.11
C GLU A 314 15.17 10.68 -7.38
N GLU A 315 14.84 10.15 -8.56
CA GLU A 315 15.31 10.71 -9.82
C GLU A 315 14.71 12.09 -10.11
N SER A 316 13.41 12.27 -9.86
CA SER A 316 12.74 13.57 -10.00
C SER A 316 13.34 14.63 -9.08
N MET A 317 13.70 14.26 -7.84
CA MET A 317 14.34 15.16 -6.90
C MET A 317 15.74 15.57 -7.39
N ARG A 318 16.56 14.61 -7.82
CA ARG A 318 17.87 14.89 -8.41
C ARG A 318 17.79 15.81 -9.62
N ALA A 319 16.86 15.55 -10.54
CA ALA A 319 16.66 16.38 -11.72
C ALA A 319 16.25 17.81 -11.34
N ARG A 320 15.34 17.97 -10.37
CA ARG A 320 14.92 19.27 -9.86
C ARG A 320 16.09 20.03 -9.23
N ASP A 321 16.89 19.37 -8.42
CA ASP A 321 18.01 20.01 -7.72
C ASP A 321 19.08 20.46 -8.73
N LEU A 322 19.39 19.64 -9.76
CA LEU A 322 20.27 20.04 -10.87
C LEU A 322 19.72 21.24 -11.65
N LEU A 323 18.42 21.25 -11.97
CA LEU A 323 17.79 22.39 -12.64
C LEU A 323 17.83 23.65 -11.78
N MET A 324 17.71 23.53 -10.46
CA MET A 324 17.82 24.66 -9.54
C MET A 324 19.23 25.24 -9.54
N GLU A 325 20.27 24.40 -9.48
CA GLU A 325 21.66 24.84 -9.59
C GLU A 325 21.94 25.55 -10.93
N GLN A 326 21.47 24.98 -12.04
CA GLN A 326 21.62 25.59 -13.36
C GLN A 326 20.92 26.94 -13.47
N ASN A 327 19.70 27.07 -12.93
CA ASN A 327 18.98 28.34 -12.93
C ASN A 327 19.71 29.42 -12.11
N VAL A 328 20.29 29.06 -10.97
CA VAL A 328 21.09 30.00 -10.16
C VAL A 328 22.34 30.45 -10.92
N ALA A 329 23.07 29.52 -11.55
CA ALA A 329 24.24 29.85 -12.35
C ALA A 329 23.87 30.75 -13.56
N LEU A 330 22.75 30.46 -14.21
CA LEU A 330 22.26 31.23 -15.36
C LEU A 330 21.81 32.64 -14.97
N ASP A 331 21.12 32.80 -13.83
CA ASP A 331 20.73 34.11 -13.31
C ASP A 331 21.96 34.95 -12.93
N LEU A 332 22.99 34.34 -12.34
CA LEU A 332 24.26 35.03 -12.04
C LEU A 332 24.94 35.52 -13.33
N ALA A 333 25.12 34.63 -14.32
CA ALA A 333 25.73 34.98 -15.59
C ALA A 333 24.95 36.08 -16.32
N ARG A 334 23.61 36.02 -16.27
CA ARG A 334 22.74 37.06 -16.82
C ARG A 334 22.98 38.41 -16.14
N ARG A 335 23.01 38.46 -14.80
CA ARG A 335 23.25 39.70 -14.04
C ARG A 335 24.62 40.30 -14.34
N GLU A 336 25.66 39.47 -14.46
CA GLU A 336 27.00 39.92 -14.85
C GLU A 336 27.00 40.56 -16.23
N ALA A 337 26.33 39.93 -17.20
CA ALA A 337 26.18 40.50 -18.54
C ALA A 337 25.40 41.83 -18.51
N GLU A 338 24.30 41.92 -17.77
CA GLU A 338 23.52 43.16 -17.62
C GLU A 338 24.32 44.27 -16.93
N MET A 339 25.17 43.95 -15.95
CA MET A 339 26.08 44.93 -15.32
C MET A 339 27.14 45.42 -16.30
N ALA A 340 27.73 44.51 -17.09
CA ALA A 340 28.73 44.88 -18.10
C ALA A 340 28.13 45.77 -19.19
N ILE A 341 26.91 45.48 -19.66
CA ILE A 341 26.19 46.30 -20.64
C ILE A 341 25.89 47.69 -20.07
N ARG A 342 25.41 47.78 -18.82
CA ARG A 342 25.15 49.07 -18.16
C ARG A 342 26.44 49.89 -18.03
N ALA A 343 27.52 49.30 -17.52
CA ALA A 343 28.81 49.98 -17.39
C ALA A 343 29.36 50.47 -18.74
N ARG A 344 29.20 49.66 -19.80
CA ARG A 344 29.56 50.05 -21.18
C ARG A 344 28.76 51.27 -21.63
N ASN A 345 27.45 51.26 -21.44
CA ASN A 345 26.56 52.33 -21.89
C ASN A 345 26.80 53.63 -21.09
N ASP A 346 26.97 53.53 -19.76
CA ASP A 346 27.30 54.67 -18.89
C ASP A 346 28.65 55.30 -19.29
N PHE A 347 29.64 54.48 -19.60
CA PHE A 347 30.95 54.95 -20.08
C PHE A 347 30.84 55.70 -21.42
N LEU A 348 30.07 55.17 -22.38
CA LEU A 348 29.83 55.84 -23.66
C LEU A 348 29.09 57.17 -23.46
N ALA A 349 28.11 57.23 -22.55
CA ALA A 349 27.38 58.46 -22.25
C ALA A 349 28.30 59.56 -21.70
N VAL A 350 29.13 59.23 -20.71
CA VAL A 350 30.08 60.16 -20.10
C VAL A 350 31.13 60.61 -21.11
N MET A 351 31.75 59.67 -21.85
CA MET A 351 32.79 60.01 -22.83
C MET A 351 32.27 60.98 -23.89
N ASN A 352 31.08 60.74 -24.44
CA ASN A 352 30.52 61.63 -25.47
C ASN A 352 30.21 63.03 -24.90
N HIS A 353 29.71 63.12 -23.67
CA HIS A 353 29.50 64.42 -23.02
C HIS A 353 30.83 65.19 -22.85
N GLU A 354 31.87 64.51 -22.36
CA GLU A 354 33.18 65.09 -22.14
C GLU A 354 33.93 65.42 -23.43
N MET A 355 33.67 64.70 -24.53
CA MET A 355 34.24 65.02 -25.85
C MET A 355 33.49 66.16 -26.57
N ARG A 356 32.20 66.35 -26.30
CA ARG A 356 31.39 67.44 -26.89
C ARG A 356 31.88 68.81 -26.46
N THR A 357 32.25 68.98 -25.18
CA THR A 357 32.72 70.27 -24.63
C THR A 357 33.96 70.82 -25.34
N PRO A 358 35.09 70.10 -25.47
CA PRO A 358 36.25 70.58 -26.20
C PRO A 358 35.96 70.73 -27.70
N MET A 359 35.09 69.89 -28.28
CA MET A 359 34.72 70.03 -29.69
C MET A 359 33.98 71.34 -29.96
N ASN A 360 33.00 71.68 -29.13
CA ASN A 360 32.26 72.94 -29.22
C ASN A 360 33.18 74.15 -29.02
N ALA A 361 34.18 74.05 -28.13
CA ALA A 361 35.18 75.09 -27.97
C ALA A 361 36.03 75.27 -29.24
N ILE A 362 36.47 74.19 -29.89
CA ILE A 362 37.22 74.26 -31.15
C ILE A 362 36.37 74.86 -32.26
N ILE A 363 35.10 74.47 -32.38
CA ILE A 363 34.15 75.02 -33.36
C ILE A 363 33.95 76.52 -33.13
N ALA A 364 33.71 76.95 -31.88
CA ALA A 364 33.52 78.35 -31.54
C ALA A 364 34.78 79.19 -31.81
N LEU A 365 35.95 78.73 -31.38
CA LEU A 365 37.22 79.44 -31.60
C LEU A 365 37.59 79.51 -33.08
N SER A 366 37.35 78.44 -33.84
CA SER A 366 37.58 78.45 -35.29
C SER A 366 36.62 79.40 -36.01
N SER A 367 35.37 79.47 -35.57
CA SER A 367 34.38 80.40 -36.12
C SER A 367 34.76 81.87 -35.84
N LEU A 368 35.17 82.17 -34.60
CA LEU A 368 35.68 83.50 -34.23
C LEU A 368 36.94 83.89 -35.00
N LEU A 369 37.86 82.95 -35.24
CA LEU A 369 39.07 83.20 -36.03
C LEU A 369 38.72 83.57 -37.48
N LEU A 370 37.69 82.96 -38.08
CA LEU A 370 37.23 83.27 -39.44
C LEU A 370 36.64 84.67 -39.57
N GLU A 371 36.20 85.30 -38.48
CA GLU A 371 35.73 86.69 -38.44
C GLU A 371 36.87 87.71 -38.40
N THR A 372 38.11 87.28 -38.18
CA THR A 372 39.30 88.16 -38.15
C THR A 372 39.95 88.32 -39.53
N GLU A 373 40.87 89.28 -39.67
CA GLU A 373 41.66 89.46 -40.89
C GLU A 373 42.70 88.32 -41.03
N LEU A 374 42.40 87.36 -41.89
CA LEU A 374 43.26 86.21 -42.21
C LEU A 374 43.78 86.29 -43.65
N THR A 375 45.00 85.80 -43.89
CA THR A 375 45.46 85.58 -45.26
C THR A 375 44.64 84.49 -45.96
N PRO A 376 44.62 84.43 -47.31
CA PRO A 376 43.88 83.40 -48.04
C PRO A 376 44.25 81.97 -47.62
N GLU A 377 45.54 81.68 -47.40
CA GLU A 377 45.97 80.36 -46.93
C GLU A 377 45.52 80.05 -45.50
N GLN A 378 45.59 81.04 -44.60
CA GLN A 378 45.16 80.89 -43.20
C GLN A 378 43.64 80.65 -43.10
N ARG A 379 42.85 81.39 -43.88
CA ARG A 379 41.39 81.20 -43.95
C ARG A 379 41.05 79.79 -44.40
N LEU A 380 41.70 79.27 -45.44
CA LEU A 380 41.47 77.90 -45.93
C LEU A 380 41.82 76.83 -44.88
N MET A 381 42.90 77.02 -44.11
CA MET A 381 43.25 76.14 -43.00
C MET A 381 42.18 76.14 -41.90
N VAL A 382 41.73 77.33 -41.46
CA VAL A 382 40.71 77.44 -40.40
C VAL A 382 39.35 76.91 -40.86
N GLU A 383 38.95 77.14 -42.12
CA GLU A 383 37.74 76.53 -42.72
C GLU A 383 37.81 75.01 -42.72
N THR A 384 38.99 74.44 -42.98
CA THR A 384 39.22 72.99 -42.96
C THR A 384 39.14 72.42 -41.54
N VAL A 385 39.70 73.12 -40.55
CA VAL A 385 39.58 72.76 -39.12
C VAL A 385 38.11 72.80 -38.70
N LEU A 386 37.38 73.88 -39.00
CA LEU A 386 35.97 74.03 -38.65
C LEU A 386 35.11 72.91 -39.26
N LYS A 387 35.30 72.60 -40.55
CA LYS A 387 34.60 71.49 -41.21
C LYS A 387 34.90 70.14 -40.55
N SER A 388 36.17 69.89 -40.20
CA SER A 388 36.59 68.65 -39.56
C SER A 388 36.05 68.53 -38.14
N SER A 389 36.00 69.62 -37.39
CA SER A 389 35.41 69.68 -36.04
C SER A 389 33.90 69.48 -36.05
N ASN A 390 33.19 70.06 -37.01
CA ASN A 390 31.75 69.81 -37.19
C ASN A 390 31.46 68.34 -37.53
N LEU A 391 32.24 67.74 -38.43
CA LEU A 391 32.13 66.31 -38.75
C LEU A 391 32.37 65.43 -37.51
N LEU A 392 33.40 65.73 -36.73
CA LEU A 392 33.72 64.97 -35.52
C LEU A 392 32.65 65.14 -34.44
N ALA A 393 32.05 66.34 -34.32
CA ALA A 393 30.92 66.57 -33.42
C ALA A 393 29.70 65.71 -33.80
N THR A 394 29.39 65.60 -35.09
CA THR A 394 28.32 64.72 -35.60
C THR A 394 28.61 63.27 -35.26
N LEU A 395 29.83 62.78 -35.55
CA LEU A 395 30.22 61.40 -35.24
C LEU A 395 30.16 61.07 -33.74
N ILE A 396 30.53 62.01 -32.86
CA ILE A 396 30.40 61.85 -31.40
C ILE A 396 28.92 61.70 -31.01
N ASN A 397 28.03 62.47 -31.61
CA ASN A 397 26.58 62.34 -31.36
C ASN A 397 26.02 61.01 -31.90
N ASP A 398 26.47 60.56 -33.07
CA ASP A 398 26.01 59.31 -33.68
C ASP A 398 26.36 58.07 -32.83
N VAL A 399 27.51 58.09 -32.13
CA VAL A 399 27.90 57.02 -31.21
C VAL A 399 26.94 56.91 -30.03
N LEU A 400 26.34 58.02 -29.55
CA LEU A 400 25.26 57.95 -28.55
C LEU A 400 23.98 57.38 -29.14
N ASP A 401 23.64 57.79 -30.35
CA ASP A 401 22.40 57.34 -30.95
C ASP A 401 22.42 55.86 -31.35
N LEU A 402 23.59 55.24 -31.51
CA LEU A 402 23.73 53.78 -31.56
C LEU A 402 23.17 53.10 -30.29
N SER A 403 23.37 53.70 -29.11
CA SER A 403 22.80 53.16 -27.87
C SER A 403 21.28 53.31 -27.81
N LYS A 404 20.73 54.40 -28.36
CA LYS A 404 19.28 54.61 -28.52
C LYS A 404 18.65 53.74 -29.62
N LEU A 405 19.46 53.30 -30.58
CA LEU A 405 19.00 52.37 -31.61
C LEU A 405 18.85 50.95 -31.02
N GLU A 406 19.77 50.54 -30.14
CA GLU A 406 19.71 49.23 -29.46
C GLU A 406 18.48 49.09 -28.54
N ASP A 407 18.00 50.17 -27.93
CA ASP A 407 16.80 50.17 -27.07
C ASP A 407 15.51 50.63 -27.77
N GLY A 408 15.59 51.01 -29.05
CA GLY A 408 14.47 51.43 -29.88
C GLY A 408 13.96 52.86 -29.62
N SER A 409 14.67 53.66 -28.81
CA SER A 409 14.31 55.05 -28.49
C SER A 409 14.82 56.10 -29.49
N LEU A 410 15.45 55.68 -30.58
CA LEU A 410 15.96 56.60 -31.60
C LEU A 410 14.81 57.33 -32.31
N GLU A 411 14.73 58.64 -32.10
CA GLU A 411 13.84 59.54 -32.85
C GLU A 411 14.61 60.20 -33.99
N LEU A 412 14.09 60.09 -35.22
CA LEU A 412 14.65 60.76 -36.40
C LEU A 412 14.13 62.18 -36.50
N GLU A 413 15.01 63.15 -36.76
CA GLU A 413 14.62 64.54 -36.94
C GLU A 413 14.14 64.77 -38.38
N ILE A 414 12.87 64.45 -38.64
CA ILE A 414 12.30 64.55 -40.00
C ILE A 414 12.06 66.01 -40.38
N SER A 415 12.86 66.53 -41.31
CA SER A 415 12.78 67.90 -41.82
C SER A 415 12.97 67.97 -43.34
N VAL A 416 12.63 69.11 -43.94
CA VAL A 416 12.87 69.36 -45.37
C VAL A 416 14.28 69.92 -45.54
N PHE A 417 15.13 69.26 -46.32
CA PHE A 417 16.51 69.69 -46.57
C PHE A 417 16.88 69.66 -48.05
N ASN A 418 17.97 70.36 -48.43
CA ASN A 418 18.42 70.46 -49.83
C ASN A 418 19.35 69.30 -50.20
N LEU A 419 18.83 68.35 -50.97
CA LEU A 419 19.54 67.13 -51.32
C LEU A 419 20.77 67.40 -52.20
N HIS A 420 20.71 68.40 -53.09
CA HIS A 420 21.82 68.77 -53.96
C HIS A 420 22.97 69.41 -53.17
N ALA A 421 22.66 70.18 -52.12
CA ALA A 421 23.65 70.77 -51.23
C ALA A 421 24.43 69.69 -50.48
N VAL A 422 23.75 68.67 -49.97
CA VAL A 422 24.39 67.51 -49.30
C VAL A 422 25.37 66.80 -50.25
N PHE A 423 24.96 66.47 -51.48
CA PHE A 423 25.86 65.84 -52.46
C PHE A 423 27.08 66.72 -52.78
N LYS A 424 26.88 68.04 -52.88
CA LYS A 424 27.98 69.00 -53.12
C LYS A 424 28.95 69.02 -51.95
N GLU A 425 28.44 68.97 -50.73
CA GLU A 425 29.23 68.94 -49.51
C GLU A 425 30.05 67.64 -49.39
N VAL A 426 29.41 66.48 -49.59
CA VAL A 426 30.09 65.18 -49.64
C VAL A 426 31.23 65.18 -50.66
N MET A 427 30.97 65.71 -51.87
CA MET A 427 32.00 65.83 -52.90
C MET A 427 33.14 66.78 -52.51
N SER A 428 32.87 67.80 -51.68
CA SER A 428 33.90 68.70 -51.15
C SER A 428 34.84 68.02 -50.16
N PHE A 429 34.37 67.00 -49.43
CA PHE A 429 35.18 66.18 -48.52
C PHE A 429 35.94 65.07 -49.24
N VAL A 430 35.29 64.39 -50.20
CA VAL A 430 35.90 63.25 -50.91
C VAL A 430 37.00 63.70 -51.88
N LYS A 431 36.85 64.85 -52.54
CA LYS A 431 37.81 65.34 -53.55
C LYS A 431 39.24 65.53 -52.99
N PRO A 432 39.46 66.20 -51.84
CA PRO A 432 40.80 66.30 -51.25
C PRO A 432 41.44 64.95 -50.94
N ILE A 433 40.67 64.01 -50.39
CA ILE A 433 41.16 62.65 -50.06
C ILE A 433 41.53 61.88 -51.33
N ALA A 434 40.69 61.97 -52.36
CA ALA A 434 40.95 61.35 -53.66
C ALA A 434 42.18 61.97 -54.34
N ALA A 435 42.37 63.29 -54.26
CA ALA A 435 43.53 63.97 -54.81
C ALA A 435 44.85 63.50 -54.18
N ILE A 436 44.90 63.32 -52.85
CA ILE A 436 46.05 62.73 -52.15
C ILE A 436 46.35 61.32 -52.66
N LYS A 437 45.29 60.53 -52.91
CA LYS A 437 45.39 59.17 -53.47
C LYS A 437 45.55 59.13 -55.00
N LYS A 438 45.66 60.29 -55.67
CA LYS A 438 45.75 60.44 -57.13
C LYS A 438 44.57 59.82 -57.89
N LEU A 439 43.36 59.86 -57.32
CA LEU A 439 42.12 59.37 -57.91
C LEU A 439 41.26 60.53 -58.40
N SER A 440 40.65 60.41 -59.59
CA SER A 440 39.66 61.37 -60.09
C SER A 440 38.25 60.97 -59.64
N VAL A 441 37.53 61.90 -59.01
CA VAL A 441 36.15 61.67 -58.57
C VAL A 441 35.25 62.73 -59.18
N SER A 442 34.18 62.29 -59.83
CA SER A 442 33.12 63.15 -60.39
C SER A 442 31.76 62.60 -59.94
N ALA A 443 30.81 63.51 -59.73
CA ALA A 443 29.42 63.16 -59.41
C ALA A 443 28.52 63.80 -60.47
N MET A 444 27.62 63.00 -61.03
CA MET A 444 26.55 63.45 -61.92
C MET A 444 25.21 63.20 -61.22
N LEU A 445 24.46 64.27 -60.97
CA LEU A 445 23.11 64.20 -60.42
C LEU A 445 22.12 64.07 -61.59
N SER A 446 21.14 63.18 -61.46
CA SER A 446 20.07 63.04 -62.45
C SER A 446 19.21 64.31 -62.51
N PRO A 447 18.75 64.77 -63.69
CA PRO A 447 17.81 65.89 -63.78
C PRO A 447 16.48 65.62 -63.06
N ASP A 448 16.11 64.36 -62.86
CA ASP A 448 14.90 63.96 -62.14
C ASP A 448 15.07 63.97 -60.60
N LEU A 449 16.27 64.28 -60.10
CA LEU A 449 16.54 64.30 -58.66
C LEU A 449 15.91 65.54 -58.01
N PRO A 450 14.98 65.39 -57.04
CA PRO A 450 14.33 66.52 -56.40
C PRO A 450 15.34 67.41 -55.68
N LEU A 451 15.10 68.73 -55.70
CA LEU A 451 15.95 69.70 -55.02
C LEU A 451 15.92 69.51 -53.49
N SER A 452 14.75 69.16 -52.96
CA SER A 452 14.52 68.98 -51.52
C SER A 452 14.02 67.57 -51.22
N ALA A 453 14.46 67.01 -50.09
CA ALA A 453 14.01 65.73 -49.56
C ALA A 453 13.46 65.92 -48.14
N ILE A 454 12.64 64.96 -47.68
CA ILE A 454 12.14 64.90 -46.30
C ILE A 454 12.86 63.75 -45.60
N GLY A 455 13.52 64.03 -44.50
CA GLY A 455 14.29 63.04 -43.74
C GLY A 455 15.15 63.72 -42.69
N ASP A 456 16.06 62.96 -42.10
CA ASP A 456 17.07 63.49 -41.19
C ASP A 456 18.30 63.89 -42.00
N GLU A 457 18.59 65.18 -42.14
CA GLU A 457 19.70 65.69 -42.97
C GLU A 457 21.08 65.23 -42.45
N LYS A 458 21.18 64.94 -41.14
CA LYS A 458 22.45 64.61 -40.48
C LYS A 458 22.82 63.12 -40.59
N ARG A 459 21.91 62.27 -41.07
CA ARG A 459 22.05 60.81 -41.16
C ARG A 459 21.83 60.33 -42.60
#